data_AF-A0A1P8Y9I5-F1
#
_entry.id   AF-A0A1P8Y9I5-F1
#
_cell.length_a   1.000
_cell.length_b   1.000
_cell.length_c   1.000
_cell.angle_alpha   90.00
_cell.angle_beta   90.00
_cell.angle_gamma   90.00
#
_symmetry.space_group_name_H-M   'P 1'
#
loop_
_entity.id
_entity.type
_entity.pdbx_description
1 polymer ?
#
loop_
_entity_poly.entity_id
_entity_poly.type
_entity_poly.pdbx_seq_one_letter_code
_entity_poly.pdbx_strand_id
1 'polypeptide(L)'
;MTTTFGLPGMPDFMREEDVVAEYAELAGVEIGDLLWYHVHSAVNWGILFMRTGARSIHFGEIERPEDIESLMHHRSLFESLLDSLDEVAP
;
A
#
# COMPACT_ATOMS: atom_id res chain seq x y z
N MET A 1 -4.49 9.34 2.88
CA MET A 1 -5.50 9.56 1.81
C MET A 1 -6.83 10.10 2.34
N THR A 2 -7.47 9.49 3.34
CA THR A 2 -8.76 9.97 3.89
C THR A 2 -8.67 11.39 4.46
N THR A 3 -7.57 11.68 5.17
CA THR A 3 -7.20 13.02 5.65
C THR A 3 -7.02 14.03 4.52
N THR A 4 -6.42 13.64 3.40
CA THR A 4 -6.25 14.47 2.20
C THR A 4 -7.59 14.89 1.57
N PHE A 5 -8.62 14.05 1.70
CA PHE A 5 -9.97 14.32 1.19
C PHE A 5 -10.95 14.82 2.27
N GLY A 6 -10.48 15.13 3.49
CA GLY A 6 -11.32 15.61 4.59
C GLY A 6 -12.36 14.59 5.09
N LEU A 7 -12.17 13.30 4.79
CA LEU A 7 -13.06 12.22 5.22
C LEU A 7 -12.53 11.62 6.54
N PRO A 8 -13.42 11.23 7.48
CA PRO A 8 -13.01 10.71 8.79
C PRO A 8 -12.24 9.38 8.70
N GLY A 9 -12.32 8.67 7.58
CA GLY A 9 -11.70 7.36 7.42
C GLY A 9 -12.30 6.31 8.35
N MET A 10 -11.60 5.18 8.50
CA MET A 10 -12.01 4.06 9.34
C MET A 10 -10.75 3.50 10.06
N PRO A 11 -10.23 4.18 11.08
CA PRO A 11 -8.95 3.81 11.71
C PRO A 11 -9.03 2.46 12.44
N ASP A 12 -10.21 2.08 12.93
CA ASP A 12 -10.44 0.83 13.65
C ASP A 12 -10.77 -0.34 12.72
N PHE A 13 -10.78 -0.13 11.41
CA PHE A 13 -11.10 -1.17 10.42
C PHE A 13 -9.82 -1.76 9.83
N MET A 14 -9.76 -3.10 9.73
CA MET A 14 -8.63 -3.85 9.15
C MET A 14 -7.29 -3.54 9.84
N ARG A 15 -7.29 -3.41 11.17
CA ARG A 15 -6.05 -3.39 11.95
C ARG A 15 -5.36 -4.75 11.82
N GLU A 16 -4.04 -4.73 11.62
CA GLU A 16 -3.26 -5.95 11.35
C GLU A 16 -3.43 -6.96 12.49
N GLU A 17 -3.36 -6.51 13.74
CA GLU A 17 -3.49 -7.35 14.93
C GLU A 17 -4.86 -8.04 15.00
N ASP A 18 -5.93 -7.35 14.64
CA ASP A 18 -7.29 -7.89 14.66
C ASP A 18 -7.46 -8.93 13.55
N VAL A 19 -6.92 -8.64 12.36
CA VAL A 19 -6.97 -9.55 11.19
C VAL A 19 -6.15 -10.81 11.42
N VAL A 20 -4.94 -10.67 11.96
CA VAL A 20 -4.04 -11.80 12.25
C VAL A 20 -4.64 -12.70 13.32
N ALA A 21 -5.19 -12.13 14.40
CA ALA A 21 -5.82 -12.90 15.46
C ALA A 21 -7.02 -13.72 14.95
N GLU A 22 -7.93 -13.07 14.20
CA GLU A 22 -9.10 -13.74 13.64
C GLU A 22 -8.71 -14.83 12.62
N TYR A 23 -7.71 -14.55 11.77
CA TYR A 23 -7.21 -15.54 10.83
C TYR A 23 -6.60 -16.75 11.54
N ALA A 24 -5.78 -16.53 12.57
CA ALA A 24 -5.16 -17.60 13.34
C ALA A 24 -6.19 -18.49 14.03
N GLU A 25 -7.25 -17.90 14.61
CA GLU A 25 -8.35 -18.64 15.23
C GLU A 25 -9.10 -19.52 14.22
N LEU A 26 -9.46 -18.95 13.06
CA LEU A 26 -10.28 -19.65 12.06
C LEU A 26 -9.49 -20.69 11.26
N ALA A 27 -8.23 -20.40 10.92
CA ALA A 27 -7.39 -21.28 10.12
C ALA A 27 -6.61 -22.30 10.96
N GLY A 28 -6.43 -22.04 12.27
CA GLY A 28 -5.58 -22.85 13.15
C GLY A 28 -4.09 -22.78 12.78
N VAL A 29 -3.65 -21.68 12.19
CA VAL A 29 -2.28 -21.46 11.69
C VAL A 29 -1.75 -20.13 12.19
N GLU A 30 -0.56 -20.16 12.79
CA GLU A 30 0.18 -18.96 13.20
C GLU A 30 0.73 -18.21 11.99
N ILE A 31 0.55 -16.90 11.98
CA ILE A 31 1.06 -16.01 10.93
C ILE A 31 2.39 -15.39 11.38
N GLY A 32 3.39 -15.47 10.52
CA GLY A 32 4.69 -14.83 10.75
C GLY A 32 4.68 -13.33 10.48
N ASP A 33 5.85 -12.70 10.56
CA ASP A 33 6.03 -11.28 10.24
C ASP A 33 5.54 -10.97 8.80
N LEU A 34 4.68 -9.96 8.69
CA LEU A 34 4.06 -9.53 7.45
C LEU A 34 4.82 -8.40 6.73
N LEU A 35 5.87 -7.83 7.33
CA LEU A 35 6.56 -6.64 6.81
C LEU A 35 7.01 -6.81 5.35
N TRP A 36 7.65 -7.93 5.03
CA TRP A 36 8.06 -8.21 3.64
C TRP A 36 6.85 -8.30 2.69
N TYR A 37 5.75 -8.90 3.14
CA TYR A 37 4.52 -9.02 2.35
C TYR A 37 3.82 -7.67 2.16
N HIS A 38 3.97 -6.73 3.10
CA HIS A 38 3.52 -5.35 2.95
C HIS A 38 4.32 -4.61 1.88
N VAL A 39 5.65 -4.72 1.91
CA VAL A 39 6.53 -4.16 0.86
C VAL A 39 6.19 -4.76 -0.50
N HIS A 40 6.05 -6.08 -0.59
CA HIS A 40 5.64 -6.76 -1.82
C HIS A 40 4.26 -6.30 -2.33
N SER A 41 3.29 -6.12 -1.43
CA SER A 41 1.97 -5.60 -1.77
C SER A 41 2.04 -4.15 -2.27
N ALA A 42 2.88 -3.31 -1.66
CA ALA A 42 3.11 -1.94 -2.09
C ALA A 42 3.70 -1.86 -3.50
N VAL A 43 4.61 -2.77 -3.89
CA VAL A 43 5.11 -2.87 -5.26
C VAL A 43 3.99 -3.21 -6.25
N ASN A 44 3.14 -4.18 -5.92
CA ASN A 44 2.00 -4.56 -6.77
C ASN A 44 1.03 -3.38 -6.98
N TRP A 45 0.76 -2.61 -5.93
CA TRP A 45 0.00 -1.36 -6.04
C TRP A 45 0.69 -0.32 -6.92
N GLY A 46 2.01 -0.16 -6.80
CA GLY A 46 2.81 0.70 -7.68
C GLY A 46 2.63 0.35 -9.15
N ILE A 47 2.72 -0.94 -9.49
CA ILE A 47 2.45 -1.43 -10.85
C ILE A 47 1.03 -1.05 -11.30
N LEU A 48 0.02 -1.29 -10.46
CA LEU A 48 -1.37 -0.95 -10.76
C LEU A 48 -1.52 0.55 -11.06
N PHE A 49 -0.97 1.42 -10.22
CA PHE A 49 -1.03 2.87 -10.40
C PHE A 49 -0.36 3.30 -11.70
N MET A 50 0.82 2.77 -12.02
CA MET A 50 1.52 3.09 -13.26
C MET A 50 0.73 2.64 -14.50
N ARG A 51 0.13 1.44 -14.48
CA ARG A 51 -0.68 0.94 -15.60
C ARG A 51 -1.97 1.75 -15.77
N THR A 52 -2.60 2.11 -14.67
CA THR A 52 -3.82 2.93 -14.67
C THR A 52 -3.52 4.34 -15.18
N GLY A 53 -2.47 4.98 -14.66
CA GLY A 53 -2.04 6.31 -15.13
C GLY A 53 -1.61 6.30 -16.59
N ALA A 54 -0.87 5.29 -17.05
CA ALA A 54 -0.51 5.16 -18.47
C ALA A 54 -1.75 5.06 -19.37
N ARG A 55 -2.79 4.35 -18.93
CA ARG A 55 -4.07 4.27 -19.65
C ARG A 55 -4.76 5.64 -19.68
N SER A 56 -4.86 6.33 -18.55
CA SER A 56 -5.50 7.65 -18.48
C SER A 56 -4.76 8.70 -19.33
N ILE A 57 -3.42 8.64 -19.38
CA ILE A 57 -2.61 9.46 -20.30
C ILE A 57 -2.91 9.11 -21.76
N HIS A 58 -2.97 7.82 -22.11
CA HIS A 58 -3.23 7.39 -23.48
C HIS A 58 -4.58 7.89 -24.01
N PHE A 59 -5.61 7.91 -23.16
CA PHE A 59 -6.95 8.40 -23.53
C PHE A 59 -7.14 9.90 -23.32
N GLY A 60 -6.12 10.63 -22.86
CA GLY A 60 -6.19 12.07 -22.64
C GLY A 60 -7.04 12.49 -21.44
N GLU A 61 -7.30 11.58 -20.50
CA GLU A 61 -8.02 11.88 -19.25
C GLU A 61 -7.15 12.71 -18.29
N ILE A 62 -5.84 12.50 -18.32
CA ILE A 62 -4.85 13.25 -17.55
C ILE A 62 -3.65 13.58 -18.44
N GLU A 63 -2.98 14.70 -18.16
CA GLU A 63 -1.67 14.98 -18.71
C GLU A 63 -0.61 14.10 -18.03
N ARG A 64 0.47 13.80 -18.76
CA ARG A 64 1.60 13.07 -18.17
C ARG A 64 2.28 13.97 -17.13
N PRO A 65 2.35 13.57 -15.86
CA PRO A 65 3.06 14.35 -14.85
C PRO A 65 4.57 14.33 -15.12
N GLU A 66 5.27 15.39 -14.70
CA GLU A 66 6.73 15.47 -14.78
C GLU A 66 7.39 14.41 -13.89
N ASP A 67 6.87 14.25 -12.66
CA ASP A 67 7.19 13.15 -11.77
C ASP A 67 6.19 12.00 -11.97
N ILE A 68 6.65 10.89 -12.53
CA ILE A 68 5.79 9.72 -12.77
C ILE A 68 5.36 9.03 -11.47
N GLU A 69 6.16 9.19 -10.39
CA GLU A 69 5.90 8.58 -9.09
C GLU A 69 4.75 9.29 -8.37
N SER A 70 4.35 10.48 -8.81
CA SER A 70 3.18 11.19 -8.30
C SER A 70 1.87 10.42 -8.52
N LEU A 71 1.86 9.44 -9.45
CA LEU A 71 0.74 8.53 -9.67
C LEU A 71 0.60 7.50 -8.54
N MET A 72 1.65 7.24 -7.76
CA MET A 72 1.65 6.30 -6.63
C MET A 72 1.13 6.98 -5.37
N HIS A 73 -0.18 6.94 -5.15
CA HIS A 73 -0.80 7.61 -4.00
C HIS A 73 -0.33 7.07 -2.63
N HIS A 74 0.25 5.88 -2.59
CA HIS A 74 0.82 5.26 -1.40
C HIS A 74 2.34 5.44 -1.27
N ARG A 75 2.97 6.30 -2.08
CA ARG A 75 4.44 6.49 -2.09
C ARG A 75 5.04 6.66 -0.69
N SER A 76 4.48 7.55 0.13
CA SER A 76 5.01 7.80 1.48
C SER A 76 4.90 6.57 2.41
N LEU A 77 3.84 5.77 2.26
CA LEU A 77 3.71 4.50 2.98
C LEU A 77 4.72 3.48 2.47
N PHE A 78 4.94 3.42 1.16
CA PHE A 78 5.89 2.50 0.56
C PHE A 78 7.32 2.80 1.02
N GLU A 79 7.74 4.07 0.99
CA GLU A 79 9.04 4.52 1.52
C GLU A 79 9.20 4.15 3.00
N SER A 80 8.17 4.41 3.84
CA SER A 80 8.20 4.02 5.26
C SER A 80 8.33 2.51 5.48
N LEU A 81 7.70 1.68 4.64
CA LEU A 81 7.81 0.23 4.73
C LEU A 81 9.20 -0.27 4.30
N LEU A 82 9.82 0.38 3.32
CA LEU A 82 11.19 0.07 2.90
C LEU A 82 12.19 0.41 4.00
N ASP A 83 12.04 1.58 4.63
CA ASP A 83 12.88 1.98 5.77
C ASP A 83 12.77 0.96 6.91
N SER A 84 11.54 0.55 7.26
CA SER A 84 11.33 -0.49 8.28
C SER A 84 11.93 -1.85 7.89
N LEU A 85 11.91 -2.21 6.61
CA LEU A 85 12.52 -3.45 6.14
C LEU A 85 14.04 -3.39 6.24
N ASP A 86 14.66 -2.27 5.91
CA ASP A 86 16.10 -2.06 6.00
C ASP A 86 16.60 -2.07 7.47
N GLU A 87 15.77 -1.64 8.42
CA GLU A 87 16.06 -1.71 9.86
C GLU A 87 16.08 -3.15 10.41
N VAL A 88 15.29 -4.05 9.81
CA VAL A 88 15.12 -5.44 10.27
C VAL A 88 15.92 -6.44 9.42
N ALA A 89 16.40 -6.01 8.25
CA ALA A 89 17.25 -6.81 7.38
C ALA A 89 18.65 -7.03 8.00
N PRO A 90 19.18 -8.27 7.99
CA PRO A 90 20.51 -8.58 8.53
C PRO A 90 21.67 -8.08 7.65
#